data_AF-A0A1Y3MW57-F1
#
_entry.id   AF-A0A1Y3MW57-F1
#
_cell.length_a   1.000
_cell.length_b   1.000
_cell.length_c   1.000
_cell.angle_alpha   90.00
_cell.angle_beta   90.00
_cell.angle_gamma   90.00
#
_symmetry.space_group_name_H-M   'P 1'
#
loop_
_entity.id
_entity.type
_entity.pdbx_description
1 polymer ?
#
loop_
_entity_poly.entity_id
_entity_poly.type
_entity_poly.pdbx_seq_one_letter_code
_entity_poly.pdbx_strand_id
1 'polypeptide(L)' 'MKFKPFITGNNYETILYTDHKPLVYIFKNKEPSSARHFKWISEFSILKVKVLYEEGKNNFVADALSR' A
#
# COMPACT_ATOMS: atom_id res chain seq x y z
N MET A 1 -6.19 6.37 6.71
CA MET A 1 -6.33 5.94 5.29
C MET A 1 -7.74 6.26 4.81
N LYS A 2 -7.92 7.11 3.78
CA LYS A 2 -9.23 7.65 3.33
C LYS A 2 -10.20 6.55 2.85
N PHE A 3 -9.68 5.49 2.24
CA PHE A 3 -10.48 4.40 1.68
C PHE A 3 -10.74 3.24 2.66
N LYS A 4 -10.32 3.36 3.93
CA LYS A 4 -10.46 2.30 4.93
C LYS A 4 -11.89 1.75 5.05
N PRO A 5 -12.97 2.57 5.06
CA PRO A 5 -14.34 2.06 5.16
C PRO A 5 -14.77 1.17 3.98
N PHE A 6 -14.20 1.39 2.79
CA PHE A 6 -14.54 0.61 1.58
C PHE A 6 -13.80 -0.72 1.50
N ILE A 7 -12.66 -0.83 2.19
CA ILE A 7 -11.79 -2.01 2.19
C ILE A 7 -12.08 -2.90 3.40
N THR A 8 -12.44 -2.28 4.53
CA THR A 8 -12.69 -2.99 5.79
C THR A 8 -13.94 -3.86 5.68
N GLY A 9 -13.86 -5.12 6.13
CA GLY A 9 -15.00 -6.04 6.14
C GLY A 9 -15.21 -6.80 4.83
N ASN A 10 -14.38 -6.55 3.82
CA ASN A 10 -14.39 -7.35 2.60
C ASN A 10 -13.62 -8.68 2.81
N ASN A 11 -14.12 -9.77 2.22
CA ASN A 11 -13.44 -11.07 2.23
C ASN A 11 -12.35 -11.19 1.16
N TYR A 12 -12.30 -10.26 0.20
CA TYR A 12 -11.31 -10.26 -0.87
C TYR A 12 -9.99 -9.59 -0.47
N GLU A 13 -8.88 -10.07 -1.04
CA GLU A 13 -7.58 -9.42 -0.95
C GLU A 13 -7.60 -8.11 -1.75
N THR A 14 -7.15 -7.02 -1.15
CA THR A 14 -7.09 -5.71 -1.82
C THR A 14 -5.71 -5.53 -2.42
N ILE A 15 -5.64 -5.25 -3.72
CA ILE A 15 -4.36 -5.01 -4.41
C ILE A 15 -4.12 -3.50 -4.47
N LEU A 16 -2.97 -3.07 -3.94
CA LEU A 16 -2.48 -1.70 -4.02
C LEU A 16 -1.34 -1.62 -5.03
N TYR A 17 -1.57 -0.93 -6.14
CA TYR A 17 -0.52 -0.60 -7.11
C TYR A 17 0.17 0.70 -6.72
N THR A 18 1.50 0.71 -6.75
CA THR A 18 2.30 1.89 -6.44
C THR A 18 3.64 1.87 -7.17
N ASP A 19 4.09 3.04 -7.58
CA ASP A 19 5.45 3.28 -8.07
C ASP A 19 6.44 3.56 -6.93
N HIS A 20 5.96 3.64 -5.68
CA HIS A 20 6.77 3.93 -4.52
C HIS A 20 7.48 2.67 -3.99
N LYS A 21 8.71 2.46 -4.48
CA LYS A 21 9.55 1.30 -4.14
C LYS A 21 9.64 1.01 -2.62
N PRO A 22 9.89 1.99 -1.72
CA PRO A 22 9.98 1.69 -0.29
C PRO A 22 8.70 1.06 0.29
N LEU A 23 7.52 1.38 -0.25
CA LEU A 23 6.26 0.79 0.19
C LEU A 23 6.11 -0.66 -0.30
N VAL A 24 6.60 -0.96 -1.51
CA VAL A 24 6.62 -2.33 -2.05
C VAL A 24 7.54 -3.23 -1.23
N TYR A 25 8.69 -2.71 -0.78
CA TYR A 25 9.64 -3.46 0.04
C TYR A 25 9.29 -3.48 1.53
N ILE A 26 8.22 -2.81 1.97
CA ILE A 26 7.88 -2.69 3.39
C ILE A 26 7.64 -4.05 4.06
N PHE A 27 7.10 -5.03 3.30
CA PHE A 27 6.87 -6.41 3.76
C PHE A 27 8.05 -7.35 3.56
N LYS A 28 9.06 -6.94 2.76
CA LYS A 28 10.26 -7.75 2.52
C LYS A 28 11.32 -7.53 3.60
N ASN A 29 11.27 -6.39 4.29
CA ASN A 29 12.18 -6.10 5.38
C ASN A 29 11.80 -6.94 6.61
N LYS A 30 12.79 -7.65 7.16
CA LYS A 30 12.62 -8.51 8.34
C LYS A 30 12.26 -7.72 9.60
N GLU A 31 12.75 -6.47 9.68
CA GLU A 31 12.46 -5.55 10.77
C GLU A 31 12.01 -4.19 10.23
N PRO A 32 10.96 -3.58 10.81
CA PRO A 32 10.51 -2.26 10.43
C PRO A 32 11.52 -1.20 10.88
N SER A 33 12.14 -0.51 9.92
CA SER A 33 13.17 0.50 10.21
C SER A 33 12.68 1.77 10.91
N SER A 34 11.36 1.93 11.10
CA SER A 34 10.76 3.08 11.78
C SER A 34 9.40 2.72 12.35
N ALA A 35 8.97 3.41 13.42
CA ALA A 35 7.60 3.35 13.94
C ALA A 35 6.54 3.63 12.86
N ARG A 36 6.88 4.47 11.87
CA ARG A 36 6.02 4.71 10.70
C ARG A 36 5.83 3.44 9.88
N HIS A 37 6.90 2.69 9.61
CA HIS A 37 6.81 1.42 8.88
C HIS A 37 6.01 0.38 9.64
N PHE A 38 6.21 0.27 10.96
CA PHE A 38 5.42 -0.64 11.78
C PHE A 38 3.91 -0.32 11.71
N LYS A 39 3.55 0.97 11.80
CA LYS A 39 2.15 1.41 11.65
C LYS A 39 1.56 0.99 10.30
N TRP A 40 2.29 1.22 9.20
CA TRP A 40 1.83 0.83 7.86
C TRP A 40 1.68 -0.68 7.70
N ILE A 41 2.66 -1.46 8.17
CA ILE A 41 2.61 -2.93 8.13
C ILE A 41 1.38 -3.42 8.91
N SER A 42 1.14 -2.89 10.11
CA SER A 42 -0.01 -3.26 10.94
C SER A 42 -1.35 -2.92 10.24
N GLU A 43 -1.50 -1.69 9.73
CA GLU A 43 -2.71 -1.28 9.04
C GLU A 43 -2.98 -2.11 7.78
N PHE A 44 -1.96 -2.36 6.95
CA PHE A 44 -2.12 -3.14 5.72
C PHE A 44 -2.38 -4.62 5.99
N SER A 45 -1.80 -5.18 7.05
CA SER A 45 -2.04 -6.57 7.46
C SER A 45 -3.50 -6.77 7.90
N ILE A 46 -4.05 -5.83 8.69
CA ILE A 46 -5.46 -5.87 9.12
C ILE A 46 -6.41 -5.81 7.93
N LEU A 47 -6.04 -5.02 6.91
CA LEU A 47 -6.87 -4.79 5.73
C LEU A 47 -6.63 -5.80 4.58
N LYS A 48 -5.76 -6.80 4.78
CA LYS A 48 -5.38 -7.79 3.76
C LYS A 48 -4.98 -7.12 2.43
N VAL A 49 -4.12 -6.10 2.54
CA VAL A 49 -3.63 -5.34 1.39
C VAL A 49 -2.34 -5.95 0.86
N LYS A 50 -2.32 -6.26 -0.43
CA LYS A 50 -1.14 -6.71 -1.18
C LYS A 50 -0.58 -5.56 -1.99
N VAL A 51 0.66 -5.17 -1.72
CA VAL A 51 1.33 -4.06 -2.41
C VAL A 51 2.12 -4.60 -3.60
N LEU A 52 1.81 -4.10 -4.80
CA LEU A 52 2.50 -4.45 -6.05
C LEU A 52 3.14 -3.20 -6.65
N TYR A 53 4.33 -3.40 -7.22
CA TYR A 53 5.02 -2.35 -7.96
C TYR A 53 4.38 -2.17 -9.33
N GLU A 54 4.08 -0.93 -9.69
CA GLU A 54 3.71 -0.54 -11.05
C GLU A 54 4.62 0.61 -11.50
N GLU A 55 5.03 0.61 -12.77
CA GLU A 55 5.87 1.66 -13.31
C GLU A 55 5.10 2.98 -13.37
N GLY A 56 5.73 4.09 -12.99
CA GLY A 56 5.07 5.40 -12.93
C GLY A 56 4.46 5.86 -14.26
N LYS A 57 4.96 5.35 -15.39
CA LYS A 57 4.39 5.59 -16.72
C LYS A 57 2.97 5.04 -16.88
N ASN A 58 2.67 3.91 -16.23
CA ASN A 58 1.32 3.32 -16.24
C ASN A 58 0.42 3.97 -15.17
N ASN A 59 1.00 4.64 -14.18
CA ASN A 59 0.30 5.28 -13.08
C ASN A 59 -0.19 6.72 -13.41
N PHE A 60 -0.56 6.97 -14.68
CA PHE A 60 -0.88 8.33 -15.15
C PHE A 60 -2.13 8.93 -14.50
N VAL A 61 -3.14 8.09 -14.22
CA VAL A 61 -4.41 8.54 -13.60
C VAL A 61 -4.13 9.03 -12.18
N ALA A 62 -3.32 8.29 -11.43
CA ALA A 62 -2.96 8.69 -10.08
C ALA A 62 -2.06 9.93 -10.08
N ASP A 63 -1.09 10.03 -11.00
CA ASP A 63 -0.26 11.24 -11.13
C ASP A 63 -1.13 12.47 -11.41
N ALA A 64 -2.04 12.37 -12.38
CA ALA A 64 -2.95 13.46 -12.76
C ALA A 64 -3.88 13.89 -11.62
N LEU A 65 -4.32 12.97 -10.77
CA LEU A 65 -5.18 13.26 -9.61
C LEU A 65 -4.40 13.71 -8.37
N SER A 66 -3.08 13.52 -8.34
CA SER A 66 -2.22 13.84 -7.19
C SER A 66 -1.51 15.19 -7.28
N ARG A 67 -1.48 15.80 -8.48
CA ARG A 67 -1.00 17.17 -8.71
C ARG A 67 -1.95 18.20 -8.12
#